data_AF-A0A4Y9J8Z2-F1
#
_entry.id   AF-A0A4Y9J8Z2-F1
#
_cell.length_a   1.000
_cell.length_b   1.000
_cell.length_c   1.000
_cell.angle_alpha   90.00
_cell.angle_beta   90.00
_cell.angle_gamma   90.00
#
_symmetry.space_group_name_H-M   'P 1'
#
loop_
_entity.id
_entity.type
_entity.pdbx_description
1 polymer ?
#
loop_
_entity_poly.entity_id
_entity_poly.type
_entity_poly.pdbx_seq_one_letter_code
_entity_poly.pdbx_strand_id
1 'polypeptide(L)'
;MKKQLYLAATAALVAVAPHAIQAEQPTPNEGNQEAPLTATTASPLPMVAHDFISQKRVSSRAELDSLAYLTAEQKEEFKKQIEVAQSEIEVDNALFAAKKANIQALKDEESETVEKAIMIFRDIRQLPELTDASLYDGQMYTWSAIGDMLDGYLQSFYSLNPEIDANLTNQELARRLSNLYNAFHYGTMEYIARDLEQKHKQFPDNQEL
;
A
#
# COMPACT_ATOMS: atom_id res chain seq x y z
N MET A 1 3.32 4.49 25.59
CA MET A 1 1.92 4.08 25.86
C MET A 1 1.41 3.30 24.66
N LYS A 2 0.75 2.17 24.93
CA LYS A 2 0.31 1.16 23.95
C LYS A 2 -0.71 1.72 22.95
N LYS A 3 -0.53 1.46 21.65
CA LYS A 3 -1.61 1.40 20.66
C LYS A 3 -1.56 0.05 19.95
N GLN A 4 -2.15 -0.94 20.62
CA GLN A 4 -2.72 -2.13 20.00
C GLN A 4 -4.14 -1.74 19.59
N LEU A 5 -4.50 -1.92 18.32
CA LEU A 5 -5.84 -2.23 17.80
C LEU A 5 -5.84 -1.99 16.28
N TYR A 6 -5.71 -3.08 15.50
CA TYR A 6 -6.32 -3.12 14.18
C TYR A 6 -7.22 -4.35 14.10
N LEU A 7 -8.51 -4.07 13.90
CA LEU A 7 -9.58 -5.04 13.74
C LEU A 7 -9.36 -5.85 12.46
N ALA A 8 -9.46 -7.17 12.58
CA ALA A 8 -9.64 -8.07 11.47
C ALA A 8 -10.97 -7.79 10.77
N ALA A 9 -10.94 -7.41 9.50
CA ALA A 9 -12.12 -7.34 8.66
C ALA A 9 -12.50 -8.75 8.20
N THR A 10 -13.52 -9.33 8.83
CA THR A 10 -14.21 -10.54 8.39
C THR A 10 -15.04 -10.23 7.15
N ALA A 11 -14.67 -10.78 5.98
CA ALA A 11 -15.56 -10.85 4.83
C ALA A 11 -16.33 -12.18 4.87
N ALA A 12 -17.66 -12.08 4.94
CA ALA A 12 -18.59 -13.19 4.97
C ALA A 12 -18.68 -13.88 3.60
N LEU A 13 -18.46 -15.20 3.57
CA LEU A 13 -18.80 -16.08 2.45
C LEU A 13 -20.32 -16.32 2.48
N VAL A 14 -21.03 -15.80 1.47
CA VAL A 14 -22.42 -16.20 1.19
C VAL A 14 -22.38 -17.60 0.59
N ALA A 15 -22.76 -18.59 1.40
CA ALA A 15 -23.00 -19.95 0.96
C ALA A 15 -24.29 -20.03 0.14
N VAL A 16 -24.19 -20.43 -1.13
CA VAL A 16 -25.34 -20.96 -1.88
C VAL A 16 -25.17 -22.47 -1.95
N ALA A 17 -25.97 -23.17 -1.15
CA ALA A 17 -26.06 -24.63 -1.12
C ALA A 17 -26.91 -25.17 -2.30
N PRO A 18 -26.77 -26.46 -2.65
CA PRO A 18 -27.17 -27.02 -3.93
C PRO A 18 -28.63 -27.50 -3.94
N HIS A 19 -29.29 -27.40 -5.09
CA HIS A 19 -30.53 -28.14 -5.33
C HIS A 19 -30.23 -29.45 -6.05
N ALA A 20 -30.46 -30.54 -5.34
CA ALA A 20 -30.54 -31.88 -5.89
C ALA A 20 -31.97 -32.43 -5.73
N ILE A 21 -32.31 -33.33 -6.65
CA ILE A 21 -33.36 -34.35 -6.64
C ILE A 21 -34.73 -33.94 -7.18
N GLN A 22 -35.08 -34.44 -8.37
CA GLN A 22 -36.09 -35.51 -8.44
C GLN A 22 -36.02 -36.32 -9.73
N ALA A 23 -36.01 -37.64 -9.53
CA ALA A 23 -36.06 -38.67 -10.55
C ALA A 23 -37.53 -38.98 -10.90
N GLU A 24 -37.82 -39.18 -12.19
CA GLU A 24 -38.94 -39.99 -12.65
C GLU A 24 -38.51 -40.85 -13.84
N GLN A 25 -38.80 -42.14 -13.72
CA GLN A 25 -38.89 -43.18 -14.76
C GLN A 25 -40.11 -44.05 -14.39
N PRO A 26 -40.66 -44.93 -15.25
CA PRO A 26 -40.47 -45.15 -16.69
C PRO A 26 -41.81 -45.36 -17.48
N THR A 27 -41.75 -45.52 -18.81
CA THR A 27 -42.52 -46.55 -19.54
C THR A 27 -41.80 -46.97 -20.83
N PRO A 28 -42.00 -48.21 -21.33
CA PRO A 28 -41.13 -48.86 -22.31
C PRO A 28 -41.68 -48.74 -23.74
N ASN A 29 -40.80 -48.74 -24.75
CA ASN A 29 -41.12 -49.44 -25.99
C ASN A 29 -39.86 -49.88 -26.76
N GLU A 30 -39.98 -51.07 -27.33
CA GLU A 30 -38.96 -51.87 -28.02
C GLU A 30 -38.55 -51.27 -29.38
N GLY A 31 -37.34 -51.60 -29.84
CA GLY A 31 -37.03 -51.56 -31.27
C GLY A 31 -35.57 -51.26 -31.65
N ASN A 32 -34.79 -52.33 -31.77
CA ASN A 32 -33.75 -52.54 -32.79
C ASN A 32 -32.43 -51.73 -32.82
N GLN A 33 -31.36 -52.55 -32.97
CA GLN A 33 -30.12 -52.38 -33.76
C GLN A 33 -28.79 -52.19 -33.03
N GLU A 34 -27.83 -52.96 -33.55
CA GLU A 34 -26.52 -53.34 -33.04
C GLU A 34 -25.46 -52.22 -33.12
N ALA A 35 -24.56 -52.23 -32.12
CA ALA A 35 -23.17 -51.71 -32.08
C ALA A 35 -22.97 -50.18 -32.25
N PRO A 36 -21.95 -49.52 -31.61
CA PRO A 36 -20.60 -50.05 -31.37
C PRO A 36 -19.87 -49.61 -30.07
N LEU A 37 -18.71 -50.25 -29.84
CA LEU A 37 -17.49 -49.73 -29.18
C LEU A 37 -17.63 -49.04 -27.81
N THR A 38 -17.28 -49.77 -26.76
CA THR A 38 -16.99 -49.24 -25.41
C THR A 38 -15.73 -48.36 -25.45
N ALA A 39 -15.91 -47.08 -25.77
CA ALA A 39 -14.97 -46.05 -25.37
C ALA A 39 -15.22 -45.70 -23.90
N THR A 40 -14.40 -46.29 -23.02
CA THR A 40 -14.19 -45.79 -21.66
C THR A 40 -13.78 -44.32 -21.76
N THR A 41 -14.73 -43.42 -21.59
CA THR A 41 -14.49 -42.01 -21.33
C THR A 41 -14.00 -41.92 -19.89
N ALA A 42 -12.70 -42.16 -19.70
CA ALA A 42 -12.00 -41.62 -18.56
C ALA A 42 -12.10 -40.10 -18.71
N SER A 43 -12.89 -39.44 -17.86
CA SER A 43 -12.78 -38.00 -17.65
C SER A 43 -11.34 -37.69 -17.24
N PRO A 44 -10.54 -36.95 -18.03
CA PRO A 44 -9.46 -36.18 -17.44
C PRO A 44 -10.11 -34.97 -16.75
N LEU A 45 -9.36 -34.25 -15.89
CA LEU A 45 -9.74 -33.01 -15.19
C LEU A 45 -10.20 -33.25 -13.73
N PRO A 46 -9.26 -33.63 -12.86
CA PRO A 46 -8.94 -32.72 -11.73
C PRO A 46 -7.46 -32.38 -11.59
N MET A 47 -6.57 -33.07 -12.32
CA MET A 47 -5.12 -32.99 -12.06
C MET A 47 -4.48 -31.68 -12.53
N VAL A 48 -5.04 -31.01 -13.56
CA VAL A 48 -4.42 -29.81 -14.15
C VAL A 48 -4.73 -28.54 -13.34
N ALA A 49 -5.94 -28.42 -12.77
CA ALA A 49 -6.35 -27.22 -12.02
C ALA A 49 -5.63 -27.09 -10.66
N HIS A 50 -5.33 -28.21 -10.01
CA HIS A 50 -4.61 -28.23 -8.72
C HIS A 50 -3.15 -27.75 -8.86
N ASP A 51 -2.52 -28.04 -10.01
CA ASP A 51 -1.15 -27.60 -10.28
C ASP A 51 -1.06 -26.08 -10.52
N PHE A 52 -2.07 -25.47 -11.14
CA PHE A 52 -2.11 -24.03 -11.37
C PHE A 52 -2.25 -23.23 -10.08
N ILE A 53 -3.21 -23.58 -9.21
CA ILE A 53 -3.38 -22.88 -7.93
C ILE A 53 -2.15 -23.03 -7.04
N SER A 54 -1.49 -24.20 -7.05
CA SER A 54 -0.26 -24.44 -6.28
C SER A 54 0.87 -23.50 -6.74
N GLN A 55 1.08 -23.36 -8.05
CA GLN A 55 2.06 -22.42 -8.59
C GLN A 55 1.71 -20.96 -8.27
N LYS A 56 0.43 -20.59 -8.39
CA LYS A 56 -0.07 -19.25 -8.05
C LYS A 56 0.17 -18.89 -6.58
N ARG A 57 0.01 -19.83 -5.65
CA ARG A 57 0.34 -19.61 -4.23
C ARG A 57 1.83 -19.39 -4.02
N VAL A 58 2.70 -20.11 -4.74
CA VAL A 58 4.16 -19.92 -4.63
C VAL A 58 4.56 -18.52 -5.11
N SER A 59 4.10 -18.10 -6.29
CA SER A 59 4.43 -16.77 -6.81
C SER A 59 3.86 -15.65 -5.95
N SER A 60 2.62 -15.79 -5.48
CA SER A 60 1.98 -14.77 -4.63
C SER A 60 2.64 -14.64 -3.25
N ARG A 61 3.14 -15.75 -2.68
CA ARG A 61 3.93 -15.71 -1.44
C ARG A 61 5.27 -15.00 -1.65
N ALA A 62 5.95 -15.25 -2.77
CA ALA A 62 7.20 -14.55 -3.08
C ALA A 62 6.98 -13.03 -3.24
N GLU A 63 5.88 -12.63 -3.89
CA GLU A 63 5.52 -11.23 -4.02
C GLU A 63 5.16 -10.61 -2.66
N LEU A 64 4.35 -11.31 -1.84
CA LEU A 64 4.03 -10.90 -0.46
C LEU A 64 5.29 -10.71 0.40
N ASP A 65 6.24 -11.63 0.31
CA ASP A 65 7.50 -11.55 1.06
C ASP A 65 8.33 -10.32 0.66
N SER A 66 8.21 -9.89 -0.60
CA SER A 66 8.89 -8.70 -1.10
C SER A 66 8.30 -7.39 -0.59
N LEU A 67 7.06 -7.35 -0.11
CA LEU A 67 6.42 -6.11 0.36
C LEU A 67 7.21 -5.49 1.52
N ALA A 68 7.62 -4.24 1.38
CA ALA A 68 8.65 -3.65 2.25
C ALA A 68 8.19 -3.23 3.65
N TYR A 69 6.90 -2.88 3.81
CA TYR A 69 6.41 -2.16 4.99
C TYR A 69 5.50 -3.01 5.88
N LEU A 70 5.12 -4.20 5.45
CA LEU A 70 4.45 -5.16 6.32
C LEU A 70 5.42 -5.75 7.34
N THR A 71 4.98 -5.81 8.59
CA THR A 71 5.65 -6.58 9.66
C THR A 71 5.68 -8.07 9.32
N ALA A 72 6.59 -8.81 9.97
CA ALA A 72 6.67 -10.26 9.81
C ALA A 72 5.34 -10.94 10.17
N GLU A 73 4.71 -10.51 11.27
CA GLU A 73 3.43 -11.04 11.73
C GLU A 73 2.30 -10.81 10.72
N GLN A 74 2.22 -9.60 10.13
CA GLN A 74 1.24 -9.31 9.08
C GLN A 74 1.49 -10.15 7.83
N LYS A 75 2.75 -10.32 7.40
CA LYS A 75 3.09 -11.19 6.27
C LYS A 75 2.67 -12.63 6.52
N GLU A 76 2.96 -13.18 7.70
CA GLU A 76 2.56 -14.54 8.04
C GLU A 76 1.03 -14.72 8.05
N GLU A 77 0.27 -13.71 8.47
CA GLU A 77 -1.18 -13.79 8.41
C GLU A 77 -1.71 -13.83 6.97
N PHE A 78 -1.19 -13.00 6.07
CA PHE A 78 -1.56 -13.07 4.65
C PHE A 78 -1.08 -14.36 3.97
N LYS A 79 0.06 -14.94 4.38
CA LYS A 79 0.51 -16.25 3.89
C LYS A 79 -0.49 -17.35 4.22
N LYS A 80 -1.07 -17.36 5.43
CA LYS A 80 -2.11 -18.31 5.80
C LYS A 80 -3.36 -18.16 4.91
N GLN A 81 -3.76 -16.92 4.63
CA GLN A 81 -4.89 -16.65 3.72
C GLN A 81 -4.64 -17.18 2.31
N ILE A 82 -3.42 -16.99 1.77
CA ILE A 82 -3.01 -17.54 0.47
C ILE A 82 -3.01 -19.08 0.50
N GLU A 83 -2.59 -19.70 1.59
CA GLU A 83 -2.50 -21.16 1.70
C GLU A 83 -3.87 -21.84 1.72
N VAL A 84 -4.85 -21.25 2.41
CA VAL A 84 -6.21 -21.82 2.52
C VAL A 84 -7.12 -21.45 1.34
N ALA A 85 -6.70 -20.52 0.46
CA ALA A 85 -7.45 -20.10 -0.72
C ALA A 85 -7.73 -21.28 -1.67
N GLN A 86 -8.98 -21.42 -2.09
CA GLN A 86 -9.48 -22.53 -2.92
C GLN A 86 -9.51 -22.21 -4.42
N SER A 87 -9.25 -20.96 -4.81
CA SER A 87 -9.20 -20.53 -6.21
C SER A 87 -8.08 -19.52 -6.46
N GLU A 88 -7.69 -19.34 -7.73
CA GLU A 88 -6.73 -18.30 -8.11
C GLU A 88 -7.23 -16.89 -7.75
N ILE A 89 -8.55 -16.66 -7.88
CA ILE A 89 -9.19 -15.39 -7.53
C ILE A 89 -9.03 -15.09 -6.04
N GLU A 90 -9.20 -16.09 -5.18
CA GLU A 90 -9.00 -15.93 -3.73
C GLU A 90 -7.54 -15.65 -3.38
N VAL A 91 -6.58 -16.30 -4.06
CA VAL A 91 -5.15 -16.01 -3.92
C VAL A 91 -4.85 -14.56 -4.34
N ASP A 92 -5.36 -14.12 -5.48
CA ASP A 92 -5.19 -12.76 -5.98
C ASP A 92 -5.79 -11.72 -5.04
N ASN A 93 -6.98 -11.98 -4.50
CA ASN A 93 -7.63 -11.11 -3.53
C ASN A 93 -6.83 -11.00 -2.22
N ALA A 94 -6.29 -12.11 -1.71
CA ALA A 94 -5.46 -12.11 -0.51
C ALA A 94 -4.16 -11.31 -0.72
N LEU A 95 -3.49 -11.48 -1.86
CA LEU A 95 -2.30 -10.71 -2.21
C LEU A 95 -2.63 -9.23 -2.40
N PHE A 96 -3.74 -8.91 -3.07
CA PHE A 96 -4.19 -7.53 -3.25
C PHE A 96 -4.48 -6.85 -1.90
N ALA A 97 -5.14 -7.55 -0.97
CA ALA A 97 -5.35 -7.06 0.39
C ALA A 97 -4.02 -6.80 1.12
N ALA A 98 -3.02 -7.68 0.96
CA ALA A 98 -1.69 -7.47 1.53
C ALA A 98 -0.99 -6.23 0.96
N LYS A 99 -1.11 -6.00 -0.36
CA LYS A 99 -0.57 -4.79 -1.01
C LYS A 99 -1.21 -3.50 -0.48
N LYS A 100 -2.53 -3.50 -0.25
CA LYS A 100 -3.22 -2.37 0.41
C LYS A 100 -2.68 -2.15 1.83
N ALA A 101 -2.59 -3.22 2.60
CA ALA A 101 -2.07 -3.18 3.97
C ALA A 101 -0.62 -2.68 4.02
N ASN A 102 0.20 -2.99 3.02
CA ASN A 102 1.57 -2.50 2.90
C ASN A 102 1.63 -0.97 2.75
N ILE A 103 0.76 -0.39 1.92
CA ILE A 103 0.66 1.07 1.78
C ILE A 103 0.13 1.70 3.07
N GLN A 104 -0.87 1.09 3.69
CA GLN A 104 -1.40 1.59 4.96
C GLN A 104 -0.34 1.55 6.07
N ALA A 105 0.46 0.48 6.15
CA ALA A 105 1.53 0.37 7.12
C ALA A 105 2.57 1.50 6.96
N LEU A 106 2.99 1.78 5.72
CA LEU A 106 3.86 2.92 5.43
C LEU A 106 3.24 4.26 5.88
N LYS A 107 1.95 4.47 5.61
CA LYS A 107 1.27 5.70 6.02
C LYS A 107 1.17 5.85 7.54
N ASP A 108 0.92 4.74 8.24
CA ASP A 108 0.82 4.72 9.69
C ASP A 108 2.18 5.00 10.33
N GLU A 109 3.25 4.39 9.81
CA GLU A 109 4.64 4.60 10.24
C GLU A 109 5.07 6.06 10.13
N GLU A 110 4.68 6.72 9.04
CA GLU A 110 5.12 8.10 8.71
C GLU A 110 4.12 9.19 9.09
N SER A 111 3.06 8.84 9.81
CA SER A 111 2.00 9.78 10.20
C SER A 111 2.53 11.01 10.94
N GLU A 112 3.44 10.81 11.90
CA GLU A 112 4.06 11.90 12.66
C GLU A 112 4.92 12.82 11.76
N THR A 113 5.70 12.25 10.83
CA THR A 113 6.52 13.01 9.89
C THR A 113 5.66 13.88 8.98
N VAL A 114 4.56 13.33 8.46
CA VAL A 114 3.58 14.06 7.63
C VAL A 114 2.97 15.22 8.41
N GLU A 115 2.51 14.98 9.64
CA GLU A 115 1.94 16.03 10.50
C GLU A 115 2.93 17.17 10.74
N LYS A 116 4.20 16.84 11.06
CA LYS A 116 5.26 17.84 11.25
C LYS A 116 5.54 18.63 9.99
N ALA A 117 5.65 17.98 8.82
CA ALA A 117 5.88 18.66 7.56
C ALA A 117 4.73 19.64 7.23
N ILE A 118 3.48 19.24 7.46
CA ILE A 118 2.31 20.11 7.28
C ILE A 118 2.36 21.34 8.21
N MET A 119 2.74 21.14 9.48
CA MET A 119 2.90 22.26 10.43
C MET A 119 3.99 23.23 9.99
N ILE A 120 5.17 22.71 9.66
CA ILE A 120 6.30 23.53 9.19
C ILE A 120 5.91 24.36 7.96
N PHE A 121 5.22 23.78 6.99
CA PHE A 121 4.85 24.50 5.76
C PHE A 121 3.82 25.59 6.03
N ARG A 122 2.91 25.34 6.97
CA ARG A 122 1.98 26.37 7.45
C ARG A 122 2.73 27.53 8.09
N ASP A 123 3.73 27.24 8.91
CA ASP A 123 4.46 28.24 9.67
C ASP A 123 5.40 29.07 8.77
N ILE A 124 6.11 28.44 7.83
CA ILE A 124 6.93 29.13 6.81
C ILE A 124 6.12 30.17 6.05
N ARG A 125 4.88 29.81 5.65
CA ARG A 125 3.98 30.72 4.91
C ARG A 125 3.53 31.93 5.72
N GLN A 126 3.63 31.87 7.05
CA GLN A 126 3.31 32.98 7.93
C GLN A 126 4.55 33.83 8.29
N LEU A 127 5.75 33.27 8.14
CA LEU A 127 6.99 33.97 8.39
C LEU A 127 7.41 34.82 7.17
N PRO A 128 7.94 36.03 7.40
CA PRO A 128 8.55 36.82 6.33
C PRO A 128 9.69 36.04 5.66
N GLU A 129 9.87 36.25 4.37
CA GLU A 129 11.02 35.69 3.66
C GLU A 129 12.32 36.29 4.17
N LEU A 130 13.40 35.52 3.99
CA LEU A 130 14.75 35.94 4.33
C LEU A 130 15.17 37.16 3.50
N THR A 131 15.83 38.11 4.16
CA THR A 131 16.29 39.37 3.53
C THR A 131 17.78 39.62 3.71
N ASP A 132 18.39 39.06 4.75
CA ASP A 132 19.81 39.22 5.04
C ASP A 132 20.65 38.15 4.34
N ALA A 133 21.01 38.44 3.10
CA ALA A 133 21.90 37.58 2.33
C ALA A 133 23.29 37.42 2.98
N SER A 134 23.75 38.34 3.84
CA SER A 134 25.06 38.20 4.47
C SER A 134 25.16 36.98 5.41
N LEU A 135 24.02 36.56 5.96
CA LEU A 135 23.90 35.40 6.85
C LEU A 135 23.27 34.20 6.16
N TYR A 136 22.34 34.42 5.22
CA TYR A 136 21.46 33.37 4.71
C TYR A 136 21.53 33.14 3.18
N ASP A 137 22.51 33.69 2.46
CA ASP A 137 22.61 33.55 0.99
C ASP A 137 22.43 32.10 0.48
N GLY A 138 23.11 31.13 1.12
CA GLY A 138 22.99 29.73 0.74
C GLY A 138 21.59 29.14 0.94
N GLN A 139 20.90 29.54 2.01
CA GLN A 139 19.53 29.12 2.27
C GLN A 139 18.56 29.79 1.29
N MET A 140 18.73 31.08 1.02
CA MET A 140 17.93 31.81 0.02
C MET A 140 18.09 31.18 -1.37
N TYR A 141 19.32 30.85 -1.77
CA TYR A 141 19.60 30.14 -3.01
C TYR A 141 18.88 28.79 -3.05
N THR A 142 19.03 27.99 -1.99
CA THR A 142 18.38 26.67 -1.89
C THR A 142 16.88 26.81 -2.00
N TRP A 143 16.26 27.69 -1.22
CA TRP A 143 14.81 27.93 -1.23
C TRP A 143 14.31 28.36 -2.60
N SER A 144 15.04 29.24 -3.31
CA SER A 144 14.67 29.64 -4.67
C SER A 144 14.66 28.48 -5.68
N ALA A 145 15.48 27.45 -5.44
CA ALA A 145 15.60 26.31 -6.35
C ALA A 145 14.54 25.23 -6.09
N ILE A 146 14.12 25.06 -4.83
CA ILE A 146 13.33 23.90 -4.39
C ILE A 146 12.03 24.24 -3.65
N GLY A 147 11.85 25.47 -3.19
CA GLY A 147 10.71 25.90 -2.35
C GLY A 147 9.36 25.59 -3.00
N ASP A 148 9.22 25.94 -4.28
CA ASP A 148 8.00 25.68 -5.06
C ASP A 148 7.73 24.18 -5.29
N MET A 149 8.75 23.32 -5.17
CA MET A 149 8.60 21.87 -5.35
C MET A 149 8.11 21.15 -4.09
N LEU A 150 8.28 21.78 -2.92
CA LEU A 150 8.06 21.11 -1.64
C LEU A 150 6.61 20.68 -1.42
N ASP A 151 5.64 21.49 -1.86
CA ASP A 151 4.22 21.12 -1.83
C ASP A 151 3.96 19.86 -2.67
N GLY A 152 4.59 19.76 -3.84
CA GLY A 152 4.50 18.58 -4.69
C GLY A 152 5.13 17.34 -4.05
N TYR A 153 6.25 17.51 -3.36
CA TYR A 153 6.91 16.43 -2.63
C TYR A 153 6.04 15.89 -1.50
N LEU A 154 5.52 16.77 -0.64
CA LEU A 154 4.60 16.38 0.43
C LEU A 154 3.33 15.72 -0.12
N GLN A 155 2.74 16.32 -1.16
CA GLN A 155 1.50 15.82 -1.76
C GLN A 155 1.69 14.43 -2.39
N SER A 156 2.88 14.12 -2.91
CA SER A 156 3.16 12.81 -3.50
C SER A 156 3.06 11.66 -2.49
N PHE A 157 3.34 11.91 -1.21
CA PHE A 157 3.12 10.95 -0.13
C PHE A 157 1.70 11.04 0.43
N TYR A 158 1.22 12.26 0.71
CA TYR A 158 -0.10 12.49 1.31
C TYR A 158 -1.25 11.89 0.48
N SER A 159 -1.12 11.94 -0.85
CA SER A 159 -2.11 11.39 -1.80
C SER A 159 -2.11 9.86 -1.91
N LEU A 160 -1.19 9.14 -1.26
CA LEU A 160 -1.19 7.68 -1.27
C LEU A 160 -2.53 7.15 -0.78
N ASN A 161 -3.19 6.37 -1.63
CA ASN A 161 -4.47 5.76 -1.34
C ASN A 161 -4.35 4.23 -1.50
N PRO A 162 -4.37 3.46 -0.41
CA PRO A 162 -4.30 1.99 -0.48
C PRO A 162 -5.29 1.36 -1.46
N GLU A 163 -6.49 1.92 -1.61
CA GLU A 163 -7.53 1.38 -2.49
C GLU A 163 -7.21 1.54 -3.98
N ILE A 164 -6.44 2.56 -4.35
CA ILE A 164 -6.13 2.92 -5.74
C ILE A 164 -4.70 2.50 -6.10
N ASP A 165 -3.78 2.66 -5.16
CA ASP A 165 -2.35 2.57 -5.38
C ASP A 165 -1.76 1.19 -5.04
N ALA A 166 -2.58 0.18 -4.74
CA ALA A 166 -2.13 -1.15 -4.32
C ALA A 166 -1.09 -1.80 -5.27
N ASN A 167 -1.05 -1.42 -6.55
CA ASN A 167 -0.09 -1.97 -7.51
C ASN A 167 1.24 -1.20 -7.59
N LEU A 168 1.45 -0.16 -6.78
CA LEU A 168 2.74 0.52 -6.70
C LEU A 168 3.84 -0.43 -6.23
N THR A 169 4.98 -0.34 -6.90
CA THR A 169 6.19 -1.07 -6.54
C THR A 169 6.82 -0.50 -5.26
N ASN A 170 7.65 -1.30 -4.59
CA ASN A 170 8.46 -0.82 -3.46
C ASN A 170 9.33 0.39 -3.83
N GLN A 171 9.84 0.45 -5.07
CA GLN A 171 10.63 1.58 -5.54
C GLN A 171 9.80 2.86 -5.62
N GLU A 172 8.56 2.77 -6.11
CA GLU A 172 7.65 3.92 -6.18
C GLU A 172 7.23 4.40 -4.78
N LEU A 173 6.97 3.48 -3.86
CA LEU A 173 6.69 3.81 -2.46
C LEU A 173 7.90 4.46 -1.79
N ALA A 174 9.10 3.91 -1.98
CA ALA A 174 10.35 4.48 -1.45
C ALA A 174 10.64 5.87 -2.03
N ARG A 175 10.33 6.12 -3.30
CA ARG A 175 10.45 7.46 -3.91
C ARG A 175 9.49 8.45 -3.26
N ARG A 176 8.24 8.07 -3.04
CA ARG A 176 7.25 8.93 -2.35
C ARG A 176 7.67 9.20 -0.90
N LEU A 177 8.22 8.21 -0.21
CA LEU A 177 8.79 8.37 1.13
C LEU A 177 9.98 9.34 1.12
N SER A 178 10.91 9.20 0.17
CA SER A 178 12.04 10.14 0.03
C SER A 178 11.56 11.57 -0.24
N ASN A 179 10.51 11.75 -1.03
CA ASN A 179 9.90 13.07 -1.23
C ASN A 179 9.35 13.65 0.08
N LEU A 180 8.65 12.85 0.91
CA LEU A 180 8.19 13.29 2.23
C LEU A 180 9.37 13.79 3.08
N TYR A 181 10.46 13.02 3.16
CA TYR A 181 11.63 13.43 3.94
C TYR A 181 12.32 14.66 3.36
N ASN A 182 12.41 14.80 2.03
CA ASN A 182 12.92 16.02 1.39
C ASN A 182 12.06 17.23 1.77
N ALA A 183 10.73 17.11 1.64
CA ALA A 183 9.78 18.14 2.06
C ALA A 183 9.99 18.54 3.53
N PHE A 184 10.05 17.55 4.41
CA PHE A 184 10.25 17.77 5.85
C PHE A 184 11.59 18.48 6.14
N HIS A 185 12.71 17.99 5.60
CA HIS A 185 14.04 18.53 5.90
C HIS A 185 14.24 19.93 5.33
N TYR A 186 13.93 20.13 4.05
CA TYR A 186 14.08 21.46 3.44
C TYR A 186 13.14 22.49 4.05
N GLY A 187 11.90 22.10 4.35
CA GLY A 187 10.99 22.95 5.10
C GLY A 187 11.54 23.29 6.49
N THR A 188 12.06 22.31 7.24
CA THR A 188 12.62 22.57 8.57
C THR A 188 13.75 23.59 8.52
N MET A 189 14.68 23.46 7.56
CA MET A 189 15.78 24.40 7.41
C MET A 189 15.29 25.82 7.06
N GLU A 190 14.33 25.94 6.16
CA GLU A 190 13.75 27.24 5.81
C GLU A 190 13.02 27.88 6.99
N TYR A 191 12.23 27.10 7.72
CA TYR A 191 11.55 27.56 8.93
C TYR A 191 12.54 28.10 9.96
N ILE A 192 13.58 27.33 10.27
CA ILE A 192 14.62 27.72 11.23
C ILE A 192 15.31 29.01 10.77
N ALA A 193 15.67 29.11 9.49
CA ALA A 193 16.35 30.29 8.99
C ALA A 193 15.47 31.55 9.11
N ARG A 194 14.20 31.46 8.68
CA ARG A 194 13.26 32.59 8.80
C ARG A 194 13.02 32.98 10.25
N ASP A 195 12.79 32.01 11.14
CA ASP A 195 12.58 32.25 12.56
C ASP A 195 13.81 32.89 13.24
N LEU A 196 15.01 32.41 12.93
CA LEU A 196 16.26 32.99 13.43
C LEU A 196 16.46 34.43 12.93
N GLU A 197 16.22 34.72 11.65
CA GLU A 197 16.36 36.08 11.14
C GLU A 197 15.37 37.04 11.85
N GLN A 198 14.13 36.61 12.10
CA GLN A 198 13.18 37.42 12.87
C GLN A 198 13.67 37.65 14.31
N LYS A 199 14.25 36.64 14.95
CA LYS A 199 14.80 36.77 16.31
C LYS A 199 16.03 37.68 16.33
N HIS A 200 16.94 37.61 15.35
CA HIS A 200 18.07 38.54 15.24
C HIS A 200 17.60 39.98 15.04
N LYS A 201 16.57 40.21 14.22
CA LYS A 201 15.95 41.54 14.06
C LYS A 201 15.32 42.04 15.35
N GLN A 202 14.72 41.16 16.15
CA GLN A 202 14.10 41.52 17.42
C GLN A 202 15.14 41.74 18.54
N PHE A 203 16.25 41.00 18.51
CA PHE A 203 17.28 40.98 19.56
C PHE A 203 18.70 41.11 18.95
N PRO A 204 19.06 42.27 18.38
CA PRO A 204 20.30 42.44 17.60
C PRO A 204 21.59 42.26 18.41
N ASP A 205 21.53 42.45 19.73
CA ASP A 205 22.71 42.33 20.61
C ASP A 205 22.87 40.93 21.22
N ASN A 206 21.96 39.99 20.93
CA ASN A 206 22.01 38.65 21.49
C ASN A 206 23.03 37.77 20.77
N GLN A 207 24.19 37.57 21.40
CA GLN A 207 25.30 36.76 20.88
C GLN A 207 25.05 35.24 20.95
N GLU A 208 23.98 34.78 21.61
CA GLU A 208 23.62 33.36 21.70
C GLU A 208 22.72 32.88 20.54
N LEU A 209 22.12 33.82 19.79
CA LEU A 209 21.33 33.55 18.58
C LEU A 209 22.22 33.44 17.34
#